data_AF-A0A373LDB4-F1
#
_entry.id   AF-A0A373LDB4-F1
#
_cell.length_a   1.000
_cell.length_b   1.000
_cell.length_c   1.000
_cell.angle_alpha   90.00
_cell.angle_beta   90.00
_cell.angle_gamma   90.00
#
_symmetry.space_group_name_H-M   'P 1'
#
loop_
_entity.id
_entity.type
_entity.pdbx_description
1 polymer ?
#
loop_
_entity_poly.entity_id
_entity_poly.type
_entity_poly.pdbx_seq_one_letter_code
_entity_poly.pdbx_strand_id
1 'polypeptide(L)'
;MALSPAILINKSGKVVPVYDSNGAKKIGQLEKNEAYARYGNEGSLTSIHFLGPNGKFIAGMLKAPASKATTPCTNYPYGTVTINNTKYYTFKMRSKKTIITPNGNSWGSVASGCRVACLDACAGQTKQWTKQIHYVENTSGKWVKVTGDGKNYGFVDTGLKSGSSPTSIAMYGKW
;
A
#
# COMPACT_ATOMS: atom_id res chain seq x y z
N MET A 1 -21.83 -1.07 -0.05
CA MET A 1 -20.80 0.00 -0.09
C MET A 1 -19.50 -0.65 -0.53
N ALA A 2 -18.97 -0.31 -1.71
CA ALA A 2 -17.68 -0.86 -2.16
C ALA A 2 -16.57 -0.36 -1.22
N LEU A 3 -15.71 -1.24 -0.73
CA LEU A 3 -14.57 -0.82 0.08
C LEU A 3 -13.56 -0.09 -0.79
N SER A 4 -13.14 1.10 -0.37
CA SER A 4 -12.07 1.84 -1.07
C SER A 4 -10.79 1.00 -1.15
N PRO A 5 -10.04 1.08 -2.26
CA PRO A 5 -8.73 0.44 -2.39
C PRO A 5 -7.80 0.83 -1.25
N ALA A 6 -7.05 -0.13 -0.72
CA ALA A 6 -6.19 0.11 0.44
C ALA A 6 -4.95 -0.80 0.43
N ILE A 7 -3.84 -0.27 0.95
CA ILE A 7 -2.65 -1.06 1.25
C ILE A 7 -2.85 -1.72 2.62
N LEU A 8 -2.84 -3.05 2.62
CA LEU A 8 -3.09 -3.90 3.77
C LEU A 8 -1.87 -4.77 4.06
N ILE A 9 -1.75 -5.23 5.30
CA ILE A 9 -0.71 -6.12 5.77
C ILE A 9 -1.35 -7.35 6.41
N ASN A 10 -0.87 -8.54 6.06
CA ASN A 10 -1.26 -9.77 6.74
C ASN A 10 -0.65 -9.83 8.14
N LYS A 11 -1.33 -9.24 9.12
CA LYS A 11 -0.95 -9.26 10.55
C LYS A 11 -1.69 -10.34 11.34
N SER A 12 -2.25 -11.35 10.67
CA SER A 12 -2.94 -12.46 11.32
C SER A 12 -2.00 -13.42 12.07
N GLY A 13 -0.70 -13.35 11.79
CA GLY A 13 0.29 -14.31 12.30
C GLY A 13 0.26 -15.66 11.59
N LYS A 14 -0.58 -15.82 10.55
CA LYS A 14 -0.75 -17.03 9.75
C LYS A 14 -0.45 -16.77 8.27
N VAL A 15 -0.15 -17.83 7.53
CA VAL A 15 -0.14 -17.81 6.07
C VAL A 15 -1.60 -17.85 5.59
N VAL A 16 -1.98 -16.92 4.70
CA VAL A 16 -3.36 -16.79 4.22
C VAL A 16 -3.43 -17.23 2.76
N PRO A 17 -4.21 -18.26 2.40
CA PRO A 17 -4.34 -18.69 1.00
C PRO A 17 -5.09 -17.63 0.17
N VAL A 18 -4.64 -17.46 -1.08
CA VAL A 18 -5.30 -16.62 -2.09
C VAL A 18 -5.84 -17.51 -3.19
N TYR A 19 -7.07 -17.24 -3.60
CA TYR A 19 -7.80 -18.03 -4.60
C TYR A 19 -8.03 -17.25 -5.89
N ASP A 20 -8.40 -17.95 -6.96
CA ASP A 20 -8.88 -17.34 -8.20
C ASP A 20 -10.19 -16.54 -8.00
N SER A 21 -10.68 -15.90 -9.07
CA SER A 21 -11.89 -15.07 -9.05
C SER A 21 -13.15 -15.84 -8.61
N ASN A 22 -13.20 -17.15 -8.86
CA ASN A 22 -14.32 -18.00 -8.48
C ASN A 22 -14.13 -18.60 -7.08
N GLY A 23 -12.98 -18.32 -6.46
CA GLY A 23 -12.56 -18.90 -5.21
C GLY A 23 -12.21 -20.40 -5.28
N ALA A 24 -12.29 -21.04 -6.43
CA ALA A 24 -12.25 -22.50 -6.52
C ALA A 24 -10.83 -23.06 -6.33
N LYS A 25 -9.84 -22.39 -6.92
CA LYS A 25 -8.44 -22.85 -6.93
C LYS A 25 -7.55 -21.92 -6.12
N LYS A 26 -6.67 -22.48 -5.28
CA LYS A 26 -5.57 -21.72 -4.65
C LYS A 26 -4.56 -21.31 -5.73
N ILE A 27 -4.31 -20.02 -5.86
CA ILE A 27 -3.36 -19.43 -6.84
C ILE A 27 -2.13 -18.83 -6.18
N GLY A 28 -2.13 -18.69 -4.85
CA GLY A 28 -1.01 -18.15 -4.09
C GLY A 28 -1.31 -18.11 -2.60
N GLN A 29 -0.51 -17.34 -1.88
CA GLN A 29 -0.71 -17.08 -0.46
C GLN A 29 -0.09 -15.75 -0.07
N LEU A 30 -0.53 -15.21 1.06
CA LEU A 30 0.08 -14.09 1.75
C LEU A 30 0.82 -14.62 2.97
N GLU A 31 2.12 -14.40 3.01
CA GLU A 31 2.99 -14.69 4.14
C GLU A 31 2.70 -13.76 5.32
N LYS A 32 3.24 -14.11 6.49
CA LYS A 32 3.13 -13.29 7.69
C LYS A 32 3.81 -11.93 7.45
N ASN A 33 3.12 -10.86 7.83
CA ASN A 33 3.55 -9.48 7.63
C ASN A 33 3.72 -9.07 6.16
N GLU A 34 3.17 -9.84 5.21
CA GLU A 34 3.22 -9.49 3.80
C GLU A 34 2.22 -8.37 3.48
N ALA A 35 2.68 -7.41 2.69
CA ALA A 35 1.86 -6.32 2.18
C ALA A 35 1.16 -6.71 0.88
N TYR A 36 -0.07 -6.22 0.71
CA TYR A 36 -0.86 -6.41 -0.50
C TYR A 36 -1.86 -5.26 -0.67
N ALA A 37 -2.56 -5.21 -1.79
CA ALA A 37 -3.56 -4.19 -2.06
C ALA A 37 -4.96 -4.80 -2.15
N ARG A 38 -5.93 -4.28 -1.39
CA ARG A 38 -7.35 -4.55 -1.64
C ARG A 38 -7.87 -3.57 -2.70
N TYR A 39 -8.80 -4.02 -3.54
CA TYR A 39 -9.44 -3.14 -4.53
C TYR A 39 -10.96 -3.30 -4.64
N GLY A 40 -11.55 -4.26 -3.94
CA GLY A 40 -13.00 -4.44 -3.93
C GLY A 40 -13.44 -5.59 -3.01
N ASN A 41 -14.74 -5.83 -3.03
CA ASN A 41 -15.37 -7.02 -2.48
C ASN A 41 -16.33 -7.60 -3.53
N GLU A 42 -16.41 -8.92 -3.60
CA GLU A 42 -17.34 -9.66 -4.43
C GLU A 42 -18.11 -10.63 -3.51
N GLY A 43 -19.31 -10.21 -3.08
CA GLY A 43 -20.06 -10.93 -2.06
C GLY A 43 -19.30 -11.02 -0.73
N SER A 44 -19.01 -12.24 -0.27
CA SER A 44 -18.21 -12.51 0.95
C SER A 44 -16.70 -12.57 0.68
N LEU A 45 -16.27 -12.41 -0.56
CA LEU A 45 -14.87 -12.44 -0.97
C LEU A 45 -14.28 -11.03 -0.98
N THR A 46 -13.02 -10.93 -0.55
CA THR A 46 -12.25 -9.68 -0.68
C THR A 46 -11.33 -9.77 -1.89
N SER A 47 -11.52 -8.88 -2.86
CA SER A 47 -10.71 -8.80 -4.08
C SER A 47 -9.41 -8.06 -3.81
N ILE A 48 -8.29 -8.71 -4.12
CA ILE A 48 -6.93 -8.23 -3.82
C ILE A 48 -6.01 -8.32 -5.02
N HIS A 49 -5.00 -7.46 -5.06
CA HIS A 49 -3.79 -7.68 -5.82
C HIS A 49 -2.63 -7.96 -4.87
N PHE A 50 -1.81 -8.95 -5.22
CA PHE A 50 -0.66 -9.37 -4.44
C PHE A 50 0.49 -9.80 -5.35
N LEU A 51 1.69 -9.94 -4.79
CA LEU A 51 2.82 -10.49 -5.50
C LEU A 51 2.68 -12.02 -5.52
N GLY A 52 2.27 -12.56 -6.66
CA GLY A 52 2.05 -13.99 -6.85
C GLY A 52 3.35 -14.81 -6.79
N PRO A 53 3.23 -16.15 -6.69
CA PRO A 53 4.39 -17.05 -6.59
C PRO A 53 5.31 -17.03 -7.83
N ASN A 54 4.82 -16.53 -8.96
CA ASN A 54 5.60 -16.31 -10.19
C ASN A 54 6.33 -14.95 -10.23
N GLY A 55 6.35 -14.20 -9.11
CA GLY A 55 6.92 -12.86 -9.02
C GLY A 55 6.12 -11.79 -9.77
N LYS A 56 4.88 -12.08 -10.20
CA LYS A 56 4.02 -11.12 -10.89
C LYS A 56 2.95 -10.57 -9.95
N PHE A 57 2.65 -9.28 -10.10
CA PHE A 57 1.52 -8.66 -9.40
C PHE A 57 0.21 -9.09 -10.07
N ILE A 58 -0.57 -9.91 -9.39
CA ILE A 58 -1.78 -10.55 -9.95
C ILE A 58 -2.99 -10.32 -9.04
N ALA A 59 -4.18 -10.42 -9.61
CA ALA A 59 -5.44 -10.38 -8.88
C ALA A 59 -5.78 -11.74 -8.25
N GLY A 60 -6.49 -11.72 -7.13
CA GLY A 60 -7.01 -12.90 -6.45
C GLY A 60 -8.04 -12.54 -5.38
N MET A 61 -8.56 -13.57 -4.71
CA MET A 61 -9.63 -13.46 -3.72
C MET A 61 -9.21 -14.04 -2.37
N LEU A 62 -9.55 -13.34 -1.29
CA LEU A 62 -9.49 -13.88 0.07
C LEU A 62 -10.85 -14.43 0.48
N LYS A 63 -10.88 -15.68 0.95
CA LYS A 63 -12.06 -16.35 1.50
C LYS A 63 -12.04 -16.26 3.02
N ALA A 64 -13.00 -15.55 3.61
CA ALA A 64 -13.16 -15.42 5.06
C ALA A 64 -11.81 -15.28 5.80
N PRO A 65 -10.98 -14.30 5.42
CA PRO A 65 -9.61 -14.23 5.91
C PRO A 65 -9.61 -14.07 7.45
N ALA A 66 -8.63 -14.70 8.10
CA ALA A 66 -8.49 -14.63 9.55
C ALA A 66 -8.45 -13.18 10.05
N SER A 67 -8.89 -12.97 11.30
CA SER A 67 -8.78 -11.65 11.94
C SER A 67 -7.36 -11.09 11.78
N LYS A 68 -7.26 -9.79 11.47
CA LYS A 68 -6.02 -9.04 11.18
C LYS A 68 -5.29 -9.40 9.87
N ALA A 69 -5.78 -10.34 9.05
CA ALA A 69 -5.22 -10.53 7.71
C ALA A 69 -5.42 -9.29 6.82
N THR A 70 -6.50 -8.54 7.04
CA THR A 70 -6.88 -7.33 6.30
C THR A 70 -6.50 -6.04 7.04
N THR A 71 -5.38 -6.04 7.78
CA THR A 71 -5.00 -4.89 8.61
C THR A 71 -4.48 -3.72 7.76
N PRO A 72 -5.05 -2.51 7.88
CA PRO A 72 -4.53 -1.33 7.18
C PRO A 72 -3.06 -1.04 7.54
N CYS A 73 -2.25 -0.66 6.55
CA CYS A 73 -0.84 -0.31 6.79
C CYS A 73 -0.65 0.82 7.81
N THR A 74 -1.61 1.73 7.93
CA THR A 74 -1.61 2.84 8.90
C THR A 74 -1.73 2.41 10.36
N ASN A 75 -2.06 1.13 10.64
CA ASN A 75 -2.01 0.58 12.00
C ASN A 75 -0.56 0.26 12.43
N TYR A 76 0.36 0.12 11.48
CA TYR A 76 1.78 -0.13 11.72
C TYR A 76 2.65 0.88 10.95
N PRO A 77 2.45 2.20 11.14
CA PRO A 77 3.24 3.21 10.45
C PRO A 77 4.69 3.17 10.94
N TYR A 78 5.63 3.67 10.13
CA TYR A 78 7.01 3.87 10.59
C TYR A 78 7.04 4.84 11.79
N GLY A 79 6.21 5.88 11.72
CA GLY A 79 6.01 6.86 12.77
C GLY A 79 4.90 7.82 12.37
N THR A 80 4.84 8.99 13.01
CA THR A 80 3.87 10.04 12.66
C THR A 80 4.56 11.40 12.59
N VAL A 81 3.96 12.33 11.86
CA VAL A 81 4.39 13.73 11.82
C VAL A 81 3.17 14.64 11.91
N THR A 82 3.29 15.77 12.61
CA THR A 82 2.25 16.81 12.61
C THR A 82 2.72 17.95 11.71
N ILE A 83 1.90 18.29 10.70
CA ILE A 83 2.15 19.40 9.78
C ILE A 83 0.87 20.24 9.75
N ASN A 84 0.97 21.54 10.04
CA ASN A 84 -0.17 22.46 10.11
C ASN A 84 -1.34 21.88 10.95
N ASN A 85 -1.04 21.46 12.19
CA ASN A 85 -1.97 20.86 13.15
C ASN A 85 -2.65 19.54 12.72
N THR A 86 -2.27 18.98 11.57
CA THR A 86 -2.78 17.70 11.11
C THR A 86 -1.74 16.61 11.34
N LYS A 87 -2.13 15.54 12.03
CA LYS A 87 -1.28 14.35 12.25
C LYS A 87 -1.37 13.42 11.05
N TYR A 88 -0.21 13.07 10.49
CA TYR A 88 -0.06 12.14 9.39
C TYR A 88 0.68 10.87 9.83
N TYR A 89 0.30 9.74 9.27
CA TYR A 89 1.07 8.50 9.33
C TYR A 89 2.22 8.57 8.35
N THR A 90 3.40 8.11 8.77
CA THR A 90 4.59 8.11 7.92
C THR A 90 5.04 6.69 7.60
N PHE A 91 5.57 6.53 6.38
CA PHE A 91 6.24 5.31 5.94
C PHE A 91 7.61 5.68 5.38
N LYS A 92 8.59 4.80 5.57
CA LYS A 92 9.96 5.00 5.12
C LYS A 92 10.20 4.25 3.81
N MET A 93 11.04 4.83 2.96
CA MET A 93 11.37 4.28 1.66
C MET A 93 12.74 3.61 1.68
N ARG A 94 12.79 2.33 1.30
CA ARG A 94 14.02 1.54 1.15
C ARG A 94 14.75 1.87 -0.15
N SER A 95 14.03 2.33 -1.17
CA SER A 95 14.56 2.69 -2.47
C SER A 95 13.81 3.91 -3.02
N LYS A 96 14.43 4.61 -3.97
CA LYS A 96 13.76 5.70 -4.69
C LYS A 96 12.50 5.18 -5.40
N LYS A 97 11.39 5.92 -5.30
CA LYS A 97 10.12 5.61 -5.97
C LYS A 97 9.45 6.85 -6.53
N THR A 98 8.80 6.69 -7.67
CA THR A 98 8.08 7.76 -8.35
C THR A 98 6.78 8.10 -7.62
N ILE A 99 6.45 9.38 -7.63
CA ILE A 99 5.17 9.92 -7.18
C ILE A 99 4.44 10.42 -8.42
N ILE A 100 3.19 10.01 -8.56
CA ILE A 100 2.29 10.46 -9.63
C ILE A 100 1.15 11.28 -9.06
N THR A 101 0.61 12.18 -9.87
CA THR A 101 -0.62 12.92 -9.56
C THR A 101 -1.85 12.00 -9.72
N PRO A 102 -3.04 12.43 -9.28
CA PRO A 102 -4.27 11.64 -9.43
C PRO A 102 -4.60 11.17 -10.86
N ASN A 103 -4.30 11.99 -11.88
CA ASN A 103 -4.48 11.63 -13.29
C ASN A 103 -3.32 10.76 -13.83
N GLY A 104 -2.34 10.43 -13.00
CA GLY A 104 -1.23 9.56 -13.35
C GLY A 104 -0.03 10.24 -13.97
N ASN A 105 0.01 11.57 -14.02
CA ASN A 105 1.15 12.35 -14.48
C ASN A 105 2.30 12.28 -13.47
N SER A 106 3.54 12.46 -13.92
CA SER A 106 4.69 12.52 -13.03
C SER A 106 4.59 13.78 -12.14
N TRP A 107 4.72 13.60 -10.83
CA TRP A 107 4.87 14.72 -9.89
C TRP A 107 6.33 14.88 -9.46
N GLY A 108 7.01 13.76 -9.21
CA GLY A 108 8.36 13.74 -8.69
C GLY A 108 8.73 12.36 -8.14
N SER A 109 9.61 12.32 -7.13
CA SER A 109 10.00 11.07 -6.49
C SER A 109 10.36 11.28 -5.02
N VAL A 110 10.25 10.22 -4.25
CA VAL A 110 10.83 10.13 -2.90
C VAL A 110 12.16 9.39 -2.98
N ALA A 111 13.20 9.93 -2.35
CA ALA A 111 14.53 9.31 -2.31
C ALA A 111 14.57 8.12 -1.34
N SER A 112 15.59 7.27 -1.48
CA SER A 112 15.86 6.22 -0.47
C SER A 112 16.17 6.85 0.88
N GLY A 113 15.71 6.24 1.97
CA GLY A 113 15.88 6.72 3.34
C GLY A 113 14.88 7.78 3.77
N CYS A 114 14.26 8.49 2.83
CA CYS A 114 13.23 9.50 3.10
C CYS A 114 11.87 8.86 3.41
N ARG A 115 10.97 9.67 3.98
CA ARG A 115 9.61 9.28 4.34
C ARG A 115 8.56 9.90 3.43
N VAL A 116 7.40 9.28 3.41
CA VAL A 116 6.15 9.83 2.88
C VAL A 116 5.12 9.91 3.99
N ALA A 117 4.17 10.84 3.90
CA ALA A 117 3.12 11.03 4.89
C ALA A 117 1.71 10.94 4.28
N CYS A 118 0.78 10.28 4.97
CA CYS A 118 -0.61 10.12 4.54
C CYS A 118 -1.60 10.14 5.71
N LEU A 119 -2.89 10.30 5.38
CA LEU A 119 -3.98 10.34 6.36
C LEU A 119 -4.61 8.96 6.62
N ASP A 120 -4.56 8.07 5.62
CA ASP A 120 -5.25 6.78 5.65
C ASP A 120 -4.44 5.71 4.90
N ALA A 121 -5.04 4.52 4.74
CA ALA A 121 -4.45 3.40 4.00
C ALA A 121 -4.75 3.41 2.49
N CYS A 122 -5.37 4.47 1.95
CA CYS A 122 -5.89 4.52 0.58
C CYS A 122 -4.81 4.19 -0.47
N ALA A 123 -5.16 3.31 -1.40
CA ALA A 123 -4.35 2.93 -2.56
C ALA A 123 -4.92 3.53 -3.85
N GLY A 124 -4.13 3.54 -4.93
CA GLY A 124 -4.62 3.97 -6.24
C GLY A 124 -5.73 3.05 -6.77
N GLN A 125 -6.76 3.62 -7.39
CA GLN A 125 -7.91 2.84 -7.89
C GLN A 125 -7.56 1.97 -9.10
N THR A 126 -6.78 2.50 -10.06
CA THR A 126 -6.32 1.78 -11.26
C THR A 126 -4.89 1.27 -11.13
N LYS A 127 -4.12 1.85 -10.20
CA LYS A 127 -2.73 1.49 -9.89
C LYS A 127 -2.64 1.10 -8.41
N GLN A 128 -3.20 -0.05 -8.06
CA GLN A 128 -3.38 -0.50 -6.67
C GLN A 128 -2.06 -0.75 -5.94
N TRP A 129 -0.94 -0.88 -6.66
CA TRP A 129 0.41 -0.92 -6.08
C TRP A 129 0.93 0.45 -5.63
N THR A 130 0.12 1.52 -5.73
CA THR A 130 0.49 2.86 -5.28
C THR A 130 -0.28 3.27 -4.03
N LYS A 131 0.34 4.06 -3.16
CA LYS A 131 -0.23 4.57 -1.90
C LYS A 131 -0.50 6.06 -2.01
N GLN A 132 -1.70 6.50 -1.64
CA GLN A 132 -2.02 7.92 -1.56
C GLN A 132 -1.20 8.60 -0.45
N ILE A 133 -0.55 9.71 -0.79
CA ILE A 133 0.31 10.50 0.11
C ILE A 133 0.01 12.00 -0.04
N HIS A 134 0.28 12.76 1.01
CA HIS A 134 0.01 14.20 1.10
C HIS A 134 1.31 15.01 1.20
N TYR A 135 2.36 14.41 1.78
CA TYR A 135 3.68 15.01 1.87
C TYR A 135 4.77 13.97 1.59
N VAL A 136 5.90 14.47 1.11
CA VAL A 136 7.13 13.71 0.95
C VAL A 136 8.26 14.45 1.67
N GLU A 137 9.10 13.72 2.39
CA GLU A 137 10.31 14.24 3.00
C GLU A 137 11.42 14.30 1.93
N ASN A 138 12.12 15.43 1.84
CA ASN A 138 13.32 15.54 1.00
C ASN A 138 14.58 15.06 1.76
N THR A 139 15.72 15.01 1.06
CA THR A 139 16.99 14.53 1.65
C THR A 139 17.53 15.42 2.78
N SER A 140 17.02 16.65 2.93
CA SER A 140 17.33 17.56 4.04
C SER A 140 16.35 17.43 5.21
N GLY A 141 15.43 16.45 5.19
CA GLY A 141 14.44 16.24 6.25
C GLY A 141 13.24 17.21 6.23
N LYS A 142 13.12 18.05 5.20
CA LYS A 142 11.98 18.98 5.05
C LYS A 142 10.81 18.29 4.36
N TRP A 143 9.59 18.57 4.82
CA TRP A 143 8.37 18.06 4.22
C TRP A 143 7.89 18.96 3.08
N VAL A 144 7.69 18.37 1.91
CA VAL A 144 7.17 19.01 0.71
C VAL A 144 5.75 18.51 0.47
N LYS A 145 4.81 19.43 0.32
CA LYS A 145 3.40 19.09 0.03
C LYS A 145 3.28 18.53 -1.38
N VAL A 146 2.56 17.42 -1.52
CA VAL A 146 2.25 16.82 -2.82
C VAL A 146 0.98 17.48 -3.37
N THR A 147 1.04 18.00 -4.58
CA THR A 147 -0.04 18.73 -5.24
C THR A 147 -0.13 18.37 -6.72
N GLY A 148 -1.32 18.27 -7.28
CA GLY A 148 -1.46 17.95 -8.71
C GLY A 148 -2.92 17.73 -9.08
N ASP A 149 -3.29 18.03 -10.32
CA ASP A 149 -4.66 17.90 -10.83
C ASP A 149 -5.72 18.58 -9.94
N GLY A 150 -5.39 19.74 -9.36
CA GLY A 150 -6.26 20.48 -8.43
C GLY A 150 -6.46 19.80 -7.06
N LYS A 151 -5.65 18.78 -6.72
CA LYS A 151 -5.70 18.06 -5.44
C LYS A 151 -4.44 18.29 -4.60
N ASN A 152 -4.58 18.05 -3.30
CA ASN A 152 -3.52 18.15 -2.29
C ASN A 152 -2.97 16.77 -1.89
N TYR A 153 -2.92 15.85 -2.85
CA TYR A 153 -2.36 14.51 -2.68
C TYR A 153 -1.84 13.97 -4.02
N GLY A 154 -1.03 12.92 -3.94
CA GLY A 154 -0.60 12.11 -5.08
C GLY A 154 -0.44 10.65 -4.64
N PHE A 155 0.17 9.83 -5.48
CA PHE A 155 0.34 8.41 -5.24
C PHE A 155 1.80 8.00 -5.43
N VAL A 156 2.39 7.36 -4.42
CA VAL A 156 3.75 6.82 -4.48
C VAL A 156 3.73 5.33 -4.80
N ASP A 157 4.62 4.86 -5.67
CA ASP A 157 4.83 3.42 -5.87
C ASP A 157 5.33 2.75 -4.59
N THR A 158 4.59 1.76 -4.09
CA THR A 158 4.90 1.07 -2.82
C THR A 158 6.02 0.03 -2.95
N GLY A 159 6.34 -0.41 -4.17
CA GLY A 159 7.20 -1.55 -4.44
C GLY A 159 6.49 -2.91 -4.51
N LEU A 160 5.16 -2.97 -4.32
CA LEU A 160 4.40 -4.24 -4.30
C LEU A 160 4.55 -5.11 -5.55
N LYS A 161 4.90 -4.52 -6.70
CA LYS A 161 5.14 -5.28 -7.94
C LYS A 161 6.48 -6.02 -7.98
N SER A 162 7.39 -5.71 -7.06
CA SER A 162 8.76 -6.25 -7.01
C SER A 162 9.13 -6.85 -5.65
N GLY A 163 8.40 -6.50 -4.59
CA GLY A 163 8.62 -7.04 -3.25
C GLY A 163 7.45 -6.69 -2.33
N SER A 164 6.98 -7.68 -1.58
CA SER A 164 5.80 -7.60 -0.70
C SER A 164 6.12 -7.96 0.75
N SER A 165 7.24 -8.63 1.03
CA SER A 165 7.66 -8.98 2.38
C SER A 165 8.22 -7.77 3.14
N PRO A 166 8.26 -7.78 4.48
CA PRO A 166 8.81 -6.67 5.28
C PRO A 166 10.21 -6.22 4.86
N THR A 167 11.05 -7.17 4.43
CA THR A 167 12.45 -6.92 4.06
C THR A 167 12.64 -6.52 2.59
N SER A 168 11.68 -6.81 1.71
CA SER A 168 11.80 -6.57 0.26
C SER A 168 10.94 -5.42 -0.27
N ILE A 169 9.82 -5.11 0.38
CA ILE A 169 8.97 -4.00 -0.04
C ILE A 169 9.71 -2.66 0.10
N ALA A 170 9.47 -1.76 -0.87
CA ALA A 170 10.13 -0.47 -0.92
C ALA A 170 9.56 0.49 0.13
N MET A 171 8.23 0.58 0.26
CA MET A 171 7.57 1.38 1.28
C MET A 171 7.26 0.51 2.50
N TYR A 172 7.83 0.86 3.67
CA TYR A 172 7.65 0.08 4.89
C TYR A 172 7.33 0.93 6.13
N GLY A 173 6.72 0.27 7.11
CA GLY A 173 6.42 0.79 8.43
C GLY A 173 6.99 -0.14 9.50
N LYS A 174 6.27 -0.33 10.60
CA LYS A 174 6.67 -1.21 11.71
C LYS A 174 6.14 -2.64 11.58
N TRP A 175 5.85 -3.11 10.36
CA TRP A 175 5.35 -4.47 10.14
C TRP A 175 6.45 -5.46 9.79
#